data_AF-A0A7G9SU31-F1
#
_entry.id   AF-A0A7G9SU31-F1
#
_cell.length_a   1.000
_cell.length_b   1.000
_cell.length_c   1.000
_cell.angle_alpha   90.00
_cell.angle_beta   90.00
_cell.angle_gamma   90.00
#
_symmetry.space_group_name_H-M   'P 1'
#
loop_
_entity.id
_entity.type
_entity.pdbx_description
1 polymer ?
#
loop_
_entity_poly.entity_id
_entity_poly.type
_entity_poly.pdbx_seq_one_letter_code
_entity_poly.pdbx_strand_id
1 'polypeptide(L)'
;MDDSAKIDGRTSISTARSLEEAKWLQRHGFLTRSKIDYLRGLGFTEVERLARAGNRDAILFLGEQFIKDGRGDLIVGALDKLIDREASIPALHLRARYKTSRVTEVPGDLPTDSWQWRDAAFASSDAKIDVASDYFAAYLLGDYRGSQIATKMFAYEKNGLPPVVYTNAARLVAGMSQSGRPITLDPRPMPDEARGANDF
;
A
#
# COMPACT_ATOMS: atom_id res chain seq x y z
N MET A 1 6.37 9.98 -36.43
CA MET A 1 7.35 9.98 -35.33
C MET A 1 6.53 9.81 -34.07
N ASP A 2 6.57 8.60 -33.51
CA ASP A 2 5.71 8.18 -32.41
C ASP A 2 6.53 8.22 -31.12
N ASP A 3 6.51 9.38 -30.46
CA ASP A 3 7.13 9.61 -29.14
C ASP A 3 6.27 8.94 -28.05
N SER A 4 6.11 7.63 -28.17
CA SER A 4 5.63 6.78 -27.08
C SER A 4 6.61 6.98 -25.92
N ALA A 5 6.13 7.75 -24.94
CA ALA A 5 6.93 8.26 -23.85
C ALA A 5 7.54 7.10 -23.06
N LYS A 6 8.79 6.76 -23.40
CA LYS A 6 9.62 5.86 -22.61
C LYS A 6 9.62 6.41 -21.19
N ILE A 7 9.10 5.62 -20.27
CA ILE A 7 9.23 5.88 -18.84
C ILE A 7 10.73 6.04 -18.59
N ASP A 8 11.18 7.28 -18.39
CA ASP A 8 12.58 7.55 -18.07
C ASP A 8 12.94 6.71 -16.84
N GLY A 9 13.95 5.85 -16.97
CA GLY A 9 14.33 4.90 -15.93
C GLY A 9 14.59 5.57 -14.57
N ARG A 10 14.88 6.88 -14.56
CA ARG A 10 15.09 7.71 -13.36
C ARG A 10 13.80 8.13 -12.66
N THR A 11 12.69 8.29 -13.36
CA THR A 11 11.34 8.54 -12.81
C THR A 11 10.50 7.28 -12.71
N SER A 12 11.01 6.14 -13.20
CA SER A 12 10.31 4.87 -13.13
C SER A 12 9.97 4.47 -11.69
N ILE A 13 8.68 4.18 -11.48
CA ILE A 13 8.18 3.44 -10.33
C ILE A 13 7.90 2.04 -10.87
N SER A 14 8.64 1.03 -10.39
CA SER A 14 8.69 -0.31 -10.98
C SER A 14 7.33 -1.04 -11.07
N THR A 15 6.30 -0.52 -10.41
CA THR A 15 4.94 -1.08 -10.37
C THR A 15 3.94 -0.37 -11.29
N ALA A 16 4.35 0.69 -11.98
CA ALA A 16 3.53 1.42 -12.95
C ALA A 16 3.41 0.66 -14.27
N ARG A 17 2.19 0.65 -14.83
CA ARG A 17 1.80 0.05 -16.12
C ARG A 17 1.69 1.09 -17.24
N SER A 18 1.62 2.37 -16.91
CA SER A 18 1.62 3.47 -17.87
C SER A 18 2.37 4.68 -17.33
N LEU A 19 2.71 5.63 -18.21
CA LEU A 19 3.30 6.90 -17.81
C LEU A 19 2.34 7.71 -16.91
N GLU A 20 1.05 7.70 -17.20
CA GLU A 20 0.04 8.38 -16.39
C GLU A 20 0.00 7.80 -14.97
N GLU A 21 0.03 6.47 -14.85
CA GLU A 21 0.07 5.78 -13.56
C GLU A 21 1.38 6.07 -12.83
N ALA A 22 2.52 6.13 -13.52
CA ALA A 22 3.81 6.51 -12.92
C ALA A 22 3.77 7.94 -12.35
N LYS A 23 3.21 8.90 -13.11
CA LYS A 23 3.02 10.28 -12.65
C LYS A 23 2.08 10.36 -11.46
N TRP A 24 0.99 9.59 -11.47
CA TRP A 24 0.06 9.50 -10.36
C TRP A 24 0.75 8.96 -9.10
N LEU A 25 1.45 7.83 -9.21
CA LEU A 25 2.21 7.24 -8.11
C LEU A 25 3.22 8.23 -7.54
N GLN A 26 3.92 9.00 -8.39
CA GLN A 26 4.85 10.02 -7.94
C GLN A 26 4.16 11.17 -7.18
N ARG A 27 3.02 11.69 -7.67
CA ARG A 27 2.25 12.76 -6.99
C ARG A 27 1.67 12.32 -5.65
N HIS A 28 1.26 11.05 -5.54
CA HIS A 28 0.86 10.43 -4.28
C HIS A 28 2.04 9.97 -3.42
N GLY A 29 3.26 10.30 -3.87
CA GLY A 29 4.50 10.17 -3.13
C GLY A 29 4.97 8.74 -2.92
N PHE A 30 4.67 7.83 -3.84
CA PHE A 30 5.43 6.59 -3.94
C PHE A 30 6.88 6.91 -4.32
N LEU A 31 7.83 6.17 -3.74
CA LEU A 31 9.25 6.39 -3.99
C LEU A 31 9.60 5.99 -5.42
N THR A 32 10.20 6.92 -6.16
CA THR A 32 10.82 6.64 -7.46
C THR A 32 12.12 5.87 -7.28
N ARG A 33 12.58 5.20 -8.35
CA ARG A 33 13.88 4.53 -8.34
C ARG A 33 15.03 5.48 -7.97
N SER A 34 15.05 6.69 -8.54
CA SER A 34 16.06 7.70 -8.21
C SER A 34 16.05 8.08 -6.73
N LYS A 35 14.87 8.19 -6.10
CA LYS A 35 14.77 8.50 -4.68
C LYS A 35 15.24 7.35 -3.79
N ILE A 36 14.93 6.12 -4.17
CA ILE A 36 15.41 4.91 -3.51
C ILE A 36 16.95 4.84 -3.59
N ASP A 37 17.52 5.07 -4.78
CA ASP A 37 18.97 5.02 -4.98
C ASP A 37 19.69 6.14 -4.21
N TYR A 38 19.11 7.35 -4.19
CA TYR A 38 19.61 8.45 -3.35
C TYR A 38 19.61 8.09 -1.86
N LEU A 39 18.48 7.60 -1.31
CA LEU A 39 18.38 7.22 0.10
C LEU A 39 19.33 6.07 0.44
N ARG A 40 19.48 5.10 -0.48
CA ARG A 40 20.46 4.01 -0.32
C ARG A 40 21.90 4.56 -0.26
N GLY A 41 22.22 5.58 -1.05
CA GLY A 41 23.54 6.22 -1.07
C GLY A 41 23.90 7.02 0.18
N LEU A 42 22.92 7.48 0.97
CA LEU A 42 23.16 8.20 2.23
C LEU A 42 23.65 7.30 3.37
N GLY A 43 23.43 5.98 3.26
CA GLY A 43 23.71 5.03 4.34
C GLY A 43 22.63 5.03 5.43
N PHE A 44 22.55 3.92 6.17
CA PHE A 44 21.45 3.65 7.11
C PHE A 44 21.30 4.72 8.19
N THR A 45 22.39 5.12 8.86
CA THR A 45 22.37 6.08 9.97
C THR A 45 21.78 7.43 9.57
N GLU A 46 22.11 7.93 8.39
CA GLU A 46 21.60 9.22 7.93
C GLU A 46 20.13 9.13 7.53
N VAL A 47 19.72 8.04 6.89
CA VAL A 47 18.29 7.81 6.59
C VAL A 47 17.48 7.68 7.87
N GLU A 48 18.01 7.00 8.89
CA GLU A 48 17.36 6.91 10.21
C GLU A 48 17.22 8.28 10.87
N ARG A 49 18.27 9.11 10.83
CA ARG A 49 18.23 10.50 11.33
C ARG A 49 17.14 11.31 10.62
N LEU A 50 17.06 11.21 9.29
CA LEU A 50 16.02 11.87 8.48
C LEU A 50 14.61 11.36 8.84
N ALA A 51 14.43 10.05 9.00
CA ALA A 51 13.14 9.48 9.37
C ALA A 51 12.69 9.93 10.77
N ARG A 52 13.60 9.97 11.75
CA ARG A 52 13.34 10.50 13.09
C ARG A 52 12.96 12.00 13.08
N ALA A 53 13.53 12.75 12.14
CA ALA A 53 13.16 14.15 11.88
C ALA A 53 11.82 14.31 11.13
N GLY A 54 11.12 13.22 10.82
CA GLY A 54 9.82 13.26 10.13
C GLY A 54 9.92 13.33 8.61
N ASN A 55 11.08 13.07 8.01
CA ASN A 55 11.21 13.03 6.56
C ASN A 55 10.41 11.85 5.99
N ARG A 56 9.33 12.17 5.27
CA ARG A 56 8.40 11.22 4.66
C ARG A 56 9.09 10.15 3.83
N ASP A 57 9.99 10.53 2.93
CA ASP A 57 10.61 9.59 2.00
C ASP A 57 11.56 8.62 2.73
N ALA A 58 12.27 9.10 3.75
CA ALA A 58 13.08 8.27 4.62
C ALA A 58 12.22 7.28 5.44
N ILE A 59 11.07 7.72 5.97
CA ILE A 59 10.12 6.84 6.67
C ILE A 59 9.61 5.74 5.74
N LEU A 60 9.19 6.08 4.52
CA LEU A 60 8.69 5.09 3.56
C LEU A 60 9.79 4.10 3.13
N PHE A 61 11.01 4.59 2.93
CA PHE A 61 12.15 3.76 2.56
C PHE A 61 12.53 2.78 3.69
N LEU A 62 12.69 3.26 4.92
CA LEU A 62 12.96 2.40 6.07
C LEU A 62 11.78 1.49 6.38
N GLY A 63 10.54 1.96 6.17
CA GLY A 63 9.33 1.15 6.21
C GLY A 63 9.45 -0.11 5.37
N GLU A 64 9.81 0.06 4.11
CA GLU A 64 10.01 -1.06 3.18
C GLU A 64 11.11 -2.02 3.65
N GLN A 65 12.24 -1.50 4.16
CA GLN A 65 13.36 -2.34 4.62
C GLN A 65 13.01 -3.10 5.90
N PHE A 66 12.52 -2.41 6.93
CA PHE A 66 12.20 -3.04 8.20
C PHE A 66 11.08 -4.06 8.10
N ILE A 67 10.08 -3.84 7.24
CA ILE A 67 9.03 -4.84 7.03
C ILE A 67 9.59 -6.10 6.37
N LYS A 68 10.50 -5.96 5.38
CA LYS A 68 11.19 -7.11 4.77
C LYS A 68 12.06 -7.88 5.76
N ASP A 69 12.69 -7.16 6.69
CA ASP A 69 13.54 -7.74 7.73
C ASP A 69 12.74 -8.31 8.93
N GLY A 70 11.40 -8.27 8.91
CA GLY A 70 10.57 -8.70 10.05
C GLY A 70 10.63 -7.76 11.27
N ARG A 71 11.11 -6.52 11.10
CA ARG A 71 11.27 -5.49 12.15
C ARG A 71 10.30 -4.31 11.99
N GLY A 72 9.14 -4.53 11.36
CA GLY A 72 8.18 -3.47 11.04
C GLY A 72 7.63 -2.71 12.26
N ASP A 73 7.71 -3.28 13.46
CA ASP A 73 7.37 -2.61 14.72
C ASP A 73 8.16 -1.31 14.93
N LEU A 74 9.40 -1.25 14.44
CA LEU A 74 10.28 -0.09 14.62
C LEU A 74 9.81 1.17 13.88
N ILE A 75 8.89 1.02 12.92
CA ILE A 75 8.50 2.11 12.02
C ILE A 75 7.00 2.28 11.85
N VAL A 76 6.17 1.35 12.35
CA VAL A 76 4.71 1.41 12.22
C VAL A 76 4.13 2.71 12.78
N GLY A 77 4.61 3.18 13.94
CA GLY A 77 4.14 4.45 14.52
C GLY A 77 4.52 5.69 13.70
N ALA A 78 5.57 5.63 12.87
CA ALA A 78 5.89 6.69 11.92
C ALA A 78 5.01 6.59 10.67
N LEU A 79 4.67 5.38 10.22
CA LEU A 79 3.71 5.17 9.14
C LEU A 79 2.31 5.66 9.53
N ASP A 80 1.84 5.38 10.74
CA ASP A 80 0.55 5.86 11.25
C ASP A 80 0.48 7.39 11.24
N LYS A 81 1.56 8.09 11.61
CA LYS A 81 1.62 9.55 11.51
C LYS A 81 1.48 10.06 10.07
N LEU A 82 2.06 9.37 9.08
CA LEU A 82 1.90 9.72 7.67
C LEU A 82 0.48 9.45 7.18
N ILE A 83 -0.16 8.39 7.67
CA ILE A 83 -1.55 8.06 7.36
C ILE A 83 -2.46 9.16 7.92
N ASP A 84 -2.33 9.47 9.20
CA ASP A 84 -3.23 10.39 9.90
C ASP A 84 -3.07 11.85 9.43
N ARG A 85 -1.83 12.31 9.19
CA ARG A 85 -1.53 13.73 8.88
C ARG A 85 -1.50 14.03 7.39
N GLU A 86 -1.19 13.04 6.55
CA GLU A 86 -0.95 13.25 5.12
C GLU A 86 -1.84 12.40 4.22
N ALA A 87 -2.72 11.56 4.77
CA ALA A 87 -3.51 10.59 4.01
C ALA A 87 -2.61 9.76 3.06
N SER A 88 -1.45 9.34 3.56
CA SER A 88 -0.40 8.74 2.73
C SER A 88 -0.78 7.33 2.25
N ILE A 89 -1.18 7.23 0.98
CA ILE A 89 -1.43 5.96 0.27
C ILE A 89 -0.25 4.97 0.40
N PRO A 90 1.02 5.32 0.12
CA PRO A 90 2.11 4.36 0.27
C PRO A 90 2.34 3.92 1.72
N ALA A 91 2.01 4.74 2.73
CA ALA A 91 2.07 4.33 4.13
C ALA A 91 0.97 3.32 4.48
N LEU A 92 -0.26 3.46 3.93
CA LEU A 92 -1.31 2.45 4.04
C LEU A 92 -0.86 1.10 3.47
N HIS A 93 -0.23 1.09 2.30
CA HIS A 93 0.32 -0.13 1.68
C HIS A 93 1.44 -0.77 2.52
N LEU A 94 2.28 0.03 3.18
CA LEU A 94 3.31 -0.47 4.08
C LEU A 94 2.70 -1.03 5.38
N ARG A 95 1.74 -0.33 5.99
CA ARG A 95 1.06 -0.79 7.20
C ARG A 95 0.29 -2.10 6.96
N ALA A 96 -0.40 -2.21 5.83
CA ALA A 96 -1.07 -3.44 5.41
C ALA A 96 -0.08 -4.61 5.26
N ARG A 97 1.07 -4.39 4.61
CA ARG A 97 2.13 -5.41 4.48
C ARG A 97 2.74 -5.81 5.82
N TYR A 98 2.96 -4.84 6.70
CA TYR A 98 3.41 -5.11 8.08
C TYR A 98 2.38 -5.97 8.83
N LYS A 99 1.09 -5.62 8.80
CA LYS A 99 0.02 -6.42 9.41
C LYS A 99 0.00 -7.84 8.86
N THR A 100 0.09 -8.01 7.54
CA THR A 100 0.21 -9.33 6.90
C THR A 100 1.41 -10.13 7.42
N SER A 101 2.57 -9.49 7.60
CA SER A 101 3.78 -10.18 8.12
C SER A 101 3.65 -10.69 9.56
N ARG A 102 2.66 -10.19 10.32
CA ARG A 102 2.36 -10.63 11.68
C ARG A 102 1.27 -11.70 11.74
N VAL A 103 0.56 -11.94 10.64
CA VAL A 103 -0.39 -13.06 10.54
C VAL A 103 0.42 -14.28 10.09
N THR A 104 1.10 -14.90 11.05
CA THR A 104 1.83 -16.15 10.87
C THR A 104 1.52 -17.06 12.03
N GLU A 105 0.30 -17.58 12.08
CA GLU A 105 0.00 -18.82 12.79
C GLU A 105 -0.69 -19.76 11.80
N VAL A 106 0.14 -20.52 11.07
CA VAL A 106 -0.34 -21.65 10.28
C VAL A 106 -0.28 -22.89 11.16
N PRO A 107 -1.36 -23.67 11.27
CA PRO A 107 -1.27 -25.04 11.77
C PRO A 107 -0.19 -25.82 10.99
N GLY A 108 0.79 -26.39 11.69
CA GLY A 108 1.96 -27.04 11.08
C GLY A 108 1.67 -28.33 10.31
N ASP A 109 0.41 -28.77 10.28
CA ASP A 109 -0.11 -29.94 9.60
C ASP A 109 -0.64 -29.65 8.18
N LEU A 110 -0.72 -28.38 7.78
CA LEU A 110 -1.14 -28.03 6.43
C LEU A 110 0.03 -28.08 5.43
N PRO A 111 -0.14 -28.69 4.24
CA PRO A 111 0.88 -28.69 3.20
C PRO A 111 1.15 -27.25 2.72
N THR A 112 2.41 -26.78 2.76
CA THR A 112 2.85 -25.42 2.40
C THR A 112 2.47 -24.95 0.99
N ASP A 113 2.18 -25.89 0.11
CA ASP A 113 1.76 -25.71 -1.28
C ASP A 113 0.24 -25.72 -1.48
N SER A 114 -0.53 -26.07 -0.43
CA SER A 114 -1.99 -26.09 -0.49
C SER A 114 -2.58 -24.68 -0.40
N TRP A 115 -3.71 -24.48 -1.07
CA TRP A 115 -4.51 -23.26 -0.91
C TRP A 115 -5.04 -23.12 0.53
N GLN A 116 -5.27 -24.24 1.23
CA GLN A 116 -5.65 -24.27 2.65
C GLN A 116 -4.56 -23.72 3.57
N TRP A 117 -3.28 -23.97 3.27
CA TRP A 117 -2.16 -23.39 4.00
C TRP A 117 -2.09 -21.87 3.82
N ARG A 118 -2.37 -21.38 2.60
CA ARG A 118 -2.46 -19.94 2.33
C ARG A 118 -3.65 -19.29 3.04
N ASP A 119 -4.78 -19.97 3.15
CA ASP A 119 -5.93 -19.43 3.89
C ASP A 119 -5.71 -19.50 5.41
N ALA A 120 -5.10 -20.59 5.92
CA ALA A 120 -4.81 -20.78 7.34
C ALA A 120 -3.68 -19.86 7.86
N ALA A 121 -2.69 -19.53 7.04
CA ALA A 121 -1.70 -18.50 7.35
C ALA A 121 -2.32 -17.13 7.64
N PHE A 122 -3.53 -16.88 7.12
CA PHE A 122 -4.24 -15.61 7.24
C PHE A 122 -5.44 -15.69 8.22
N ALA A 123 -5.60 -16.78 8.98
CA ALA A 123 -6.87 -17.19 9.61
C ALA A 123 -7.17 -16.64 11.02
N SER A 124 -6.78 -15.40 11.33
CA SER A 124 -7.65 -14.61 12.21
C SER A 124 -8.46 -13.66 11.33
N SER A 125 -9.79 -13.84 11.32
CA SER A 125 -10.70 -13.00 10.55
C SER A 125 -10.43 -11.52 10.76
N ASP A 126 -10.05 -11.15 11.98
CA ASP A 126 -9.81 -9.78 12.40
C ASP A 126 -8.54 -9.19 11.76
N ALA A 127 -7.43 -9.94 11.73
CA ALA A 127 -6.21 -9.43 11.09
C ALA A 127 -6.38 -9.33 9.57
N LYS A 128 -7.11 -10.27 8.95
CA LYS A 128 -7.47 -10.20 7.54
C LYS A 128 -8.34 -8.98 7.23
N ILE A 129 -9.34 -8.72 8.07
CA ILE A 129 -10.20 -7.53 7.99
C ILE A 129 -9.38 -6.25 8.15
N ASP A 130 -8.43 -6.21 9.09
CA ASP A 130 -7.58 -5.05 9.34
C ASP A 130 -6.62 -4.73 8.18
N VAL A 131 -6.05 -5.76 7.55
CA VAL A 131 -5.22 -5.63 6.34
C VAL A 131 -6.08 -5.14 5.17
N ALA A 132 -7.24 -5.76 4.96
CA ALA A 132 -8.14 -5.37 3.88
C ALA A 132 -8.69 -3.96 4.06
N SER A 133 -8.93 -3.53 5.30
CA SER A 133 -9.38 -2.17 5.62
C SER A 133 -8.36 -1.10 5.23
N ASP A 134 -7.06 -1.37 5.42
CA ASP A 134 -5.99 -0.46 4.98
C ASP A 134 -5.93 -0.33 3.46
N TYR A 135 -6.01 -1.46 2.74
CA TYR A 135 -6.06 -1.46 1.28
C TYR A 135 -7.32 -0.81 0.74
N PHE A 136 -8.46 -1.02 1.39
CA PHE A 136 -9.71 -0.40 0.97
C PHE A 136 -9.73 1.11 1.29
N ALA A 137 -9.06 1.56 2.36
CA ALA A 137 -8.84 2.98 2.60
C ALA A 137 -7.99 3.63 1.51
N ALA A 138 -6.95 2.93 1.01
CA ALA A 138 -6.18 3.40 -0.15
C ALA A 138 -7.07 3.55 -1.41
N TYR A 139 -8.04 2.65 -1.60
CA TYR A 139 -9.04 2.79 -2.67
C TYR A 139 -9.93 4.02 -2.51
N LEU A 140 -10.42 4.29 -1.31
CA LEU A 140 -11.19 5.51 -1.02
C LEU A 140 -10.37 6.80 -1.26
N LEU A 141 -9.03 6.72 -1.19
CA LEU A 141 -8.11 7.81 -1.54
C LEU A 141 -7.72 7.86 -3.02
N GLY A 142 -8.30 7.00 -3.87
CA GLY A 142 -8.09 7.00 -5.32
C GLY A 142 -7.26 5.84 -5.86
N ASP A 143 -6.69 4.95 -5.02
CA ASP A 143 -5.93 3.80 -5.50
C ASP A 143 -6.83 2.59 -5.81
N TYR A 144 -7.33 2.47 -7.04
CA TYR A 144 -8.15 1.33 -7.46
C TYR A 144 -7.50 -0.05 -7.20
N ARG A 145 -6.16 -0.13 -7.10
CA ARG A 145 -5.50 -1.42 -6.77
C ARG A 145 -5.75 -1.84 -5.33
N GLY A 146 -6.01 -0.90 -4.42
CA GLY A 146 -6.37 -1.20 -3.05
C GLY A 146 -7.61 -2.11 -2.95
N SER A 147 -8.67 -1.78 -3.69
CA SER A 147 -9.88 -2.62 -3.72
C SER A 147 -9.63 -3.96 -4.40
N GLN A 148 -8.81 -4.02 -5.45
CA GLN A 148 -8.45 -5.30 -6.08
C GLN A 148 -7.69 -6.22 -5.12
N ILE A 149 -6.77 -5.68 -4.31
CA ILE A 149 -6.03 -6.45 -3.30
C ILE A 149 -7.00 -6.93 -2.21
N ALA A 150 -7.81 -6.01 -1.66
CA ALA A 150 -8.79 -6.34 -0.63
C ALA A 150 -9.77 -7.43 -1.10
N THR A 151 -10.36 -7.29 -2.28
CA THR A 151 -11.29 -8.29 -2.84
C THR A 151 -10.61 -9.65 -3.06
N LYS A 152 -9.35 -9.67 -3.52
CA LYS A 152 -8.61 -10.93 -3.72
C LYS A 152 -8.40 -11.70 -2.41
N MET A 153 -8.24 -11.00 -1.29
CA MET A 153 -8.13 -11.67 0.02
C MET A 153 -9.40 -12.46 0.35
N PHE A 154 -10.57 -12.05 -0.15
CA PHE A 154 -11.87 -12.67 0.12
C PHE A 154 -12.45 -13.42 -1.10
N ALA A 155 -11.65 -13.67 -2.14
CA ALA A 155 -12.13 -14.24 -3.40
C ALA A 155 -12.77 -15.63 -3.28
N TYR A 156 -12.42 -16.38 -2.23
CA TYR A 156 -12.94 -17.72 -1.95
C TYR A 156 -14.05 -17.73 -0.88
N GLU A 157 -14.40 -16.58 -0.32
CA GLU A 157 -15.48 -16.47 0.66
C GLU A 157 -16.82 -16.29 -0.04
N LYS A 158 -17.83 -17.10 0.36
CA LYS A 158 -19.17 -17.09 -0.25
C LYS A 158 -19.88 -15.73 -0.15
N ASN A 159 -19.50 -14.92 0.84
CA ASN A 159 -20.14 -13.64 1.13
C ASN A 159 -19.40 -12.43 0.53
N GLY A 160 -18.30 -12.67 -0.19
CA GLY A 160 -17.47 -11.60 -0.76
C GLY A 160 -16.77 -10.74 0.30
N LEU A 161 -16.41 -9.50 -0.06
CA LEU A 161 -15.72 -8.58 0.84
C LEU A 161 -16.63 -8.17 2.02
N PRO A 162 -16.24 -8.43 3.29
CA PRO A 162 -17.09 -8.15 4.43
C PRO A 162 -17.44 -6.65 4.57
N PRO A 163 -18.69 -6.28 4.91
CA PRO A 163 -19.10 -4.89 5.07
C PRO A 163 -18.30 -4.10 6.14
N VAL A 164 -17.76 -4.79 7.13
CA VAL A 164 -16.91 -4.17 8.16
C VAL A 164 -15.62 -3.57 7.57
N VAL A 165 -15.09 -4.13 6.48
CA VAL A 165 -13.93 -3.59 5.76
C VAL A 165 -14.23 -2.18 5.24
N TYR A 166 -15.41 -2.00 4.62
CA TYR A 166 -15.85 -0.69 4.14
C TYR A 166 -15.99 0.30 5.30
N THR A 167 -16.63 -0.14 6.39
CA THR A 167 -16.88 0.71 7.56
C THR A 167 -15.57 1.16 8.22
N ASN A 168 -14.61 0.26 8.38
CA ASN A 168 -13.30 0.55 8.96
C ASN A 168 -12.49 1.50 8.06
N ALA A 169 -12.47 1.25 6.75
CA ALA A 169 -11.80 2.12 5.78
C ALA A 169 -12.39 3.53 5.76
N ALA A 170 -13.73 3.65 5.75
CA ALA A 170 -14.42 4.93 5.77
C ALA A 170 -14.13 5.72 7.05
N ARG A 171 -14.13 5.05 8.23
CA ARG A 171 -13.74 5.67 9.51
C ARG A 171 -12.30 6.18 9.49
N LEU A 172 -11.39 5.37 8.96
CA LEU A 172 -9.99 5.76 8.85
C LEU A 172 -9.81 7.01 7.98
N VAL A 173 -10.41 7.02 6.78
CA VAL A 173 -10.36 8.17 5.86
C VAL A 173 -11.06 9.40 6.44
N ALA A 174 -12.20 9.23 7.12
CA ALA A 174 -12.87 10.34 7.80
C ALA A 174 -11.97 10.95 8.90
N GLY A 175 -11.25 10.12 9.66
CA GLY A 175 -10.27 10.57 10.65
C GLY A 175 -9.13 11.38 10.03
N MET A 176 -8.65 11.01 8.84
CA MET A 176 -7.65 11.79 8.10
C MET A 176 -8.17 13.16 7.68
N SER A 177 -9.45 13.26 7.29
CA SER A 177 -10.07 14.55 6.91
C SER A 177 -10.14 15.52 8.10
N GLN A 178 -10.40 14.99 9.30
CA GLN A 178 -10.48 15.79 10.53
C GLN A 178 -9.11 16.33 10.99
N SER A 179 -7.99 15.77 10.51
CA SER A 179 -6.64 16.20 10.89
C SER A 179 -6.16 17.49 10.20
N GLY A 180 -6.97 18.07 9.30
CA GLY A 180 -6.80 19.44 8.80
C GLY A 180 -6.25 19.57 7.37
N ARG A 181 -6.18 18.48 6.59
CA ARG A 181 -5.93 18.56 5.14
C ARG A 181 -7.14 18.06 4.35
N PRO A 182 -7.64 18.83 3.36
CA PRO A 182 -8.69 18.35 2.48
C PRO A 182 -8.20 17.14 1.70
N ILE A 183 -8.98 16.06 1.72
CA ILE A 183 -8.74 14.87 0.93
C ILE A 183 -9.15 15.19 -0.51
N THR A 184 -8.16 15.45 -1.36
CA THR A 184 -8.39 15.62 -2.80
C THR A 184 -8.44 14.24 -3.45
N LEU A 185 -9.59 13.89 -4.03
CA LEU A 185 -9.75 12.68 -4.81
C LEU A 185 -9.07 12.84 -6.18
N ASP A 186 -7.85 12.32 -6.33
CA ASP A 186 -7.15 12.14 -7.61
C ASP A 186 -7.11 10.63 -7.91
N PRO A 187 -8.05 10.08 -8.71
CA PRO A 187 -8.13 8.65 -8.95
C PRO A 187 -6.96 8.16 -9.81
N ARG A 188 -6.41 7.01 -9.44
CA ARG A 188 -5.34 6.34 -10.17
C ARG A 188 -5.79 6.00 -11.59
N PRO A 189 -5.02 6.38 -12.63
CA PRO A 189 -5.35 6.07 -14.02
C PRO A 189 -5.51 4.56 -14.23
N MET A 190 -6.64 4.17 -14.80
CA MET A 190 -6.88 2.79 -15.23
C MET A 190 -6.02 2.47 -16.46
N PRO A 191 -5.44 1.26 -16.57
CA PRO A 191 -4.74 0.83 -17.78
C PRO A 191 -5.72 0.80 -18.96
N ASP A 192 -5.24 1.10 -20.17
CA ASP A 192 -6.09 1.21 -21.36
C ASP A 192 -6.85 -0.09 -21.67
N GLU A 193 -6.29 -1.25 -21.33
CA GLU A 193 -6.94 -2.57 -21.42
C GLU A 193 -8.22 -2.67 -20.56
N ALA A 194 -8.36 -1.85 -19.52
CA ALA A 194 -9.56 -1.80 -18.67
C ALA A 194 -10.56 -0.73 -19.11
N ARG A 195 -10.20 0.19 -20.01
CA ARG A 195 -11.10 1.24 -20.54
C ARG A 195 -12.05 0.70 -21.61
N GLY A 196 -11.68 -0.39 -22.29
CA GLY A 196 -12.50 -1.04 -23.34
C GLY A 196 -13.40 -2.19 -22.86
N ALA A 197 -13.45 -2.48 -21.56
CA ALA A 197 -14.30 -3.55 -21.01
C ALA A 197 -15.71 -3.09 -20.60
N ASN A 198 -16.04 -1.81 -20.82
CA ASN A 198 -17.34 -1.22 -20.50
C ASN A 198 -18.20 -0.91 -21.74
N ASP A 199 -17.90 -1.51 -22.90
CA ASP A 199 -18.84 -1.59 -24.01
C ASP A 199 -19.76 -2.81 -23.80
N PHE A 200 -20.62 -2.75 -22.79
CA PHE A 200 -21.74 -3.68 -22.57
C PHE A 200 -22.98 -2.93 -22.07
#